data_AF-A0A7S3BVA4-F1
#
_entry.id   AF-A0A7S3BVA4-F1
#
_cell.length_a   1.000
_cell.length_b   1.000
_cell.length_c   1.000
_cell.angle_alpha   90.00
_cell.angle_beta   90.00
_cell.angle_gamma   90.00
#
_symmetry.space_group_name_H-M   'P 1'
#
loop_
_entity.id
_entity.type
_entity.pdbx_description
1 polymer ?
#
loop_
_entity_poly.entity_id
_entity_poly.type
_entity_poly.pdbx_seq_one_letter_code
_entity_poly.pdbx_strand_id
1 'polypeptide(L)'
;MLLMLQIKLAGSPTLLVLEDVHWMDSASWQLLCAVRKNIHPLTCIFTSRPQSYSPQLTAMLASQAIVMPSPANEITDPIAMNHVLKIAELKKNEVKKLLGNVLGVTSVPAQVEAFVAE
;
A
#
# COMPACT_ATOMS: atom_id res chain seq x y z
N MET A 1 22.77 4.18 6.01
CA MET A 1 21.67 3.21 5.77
C MET A 1 21.46 2.92 4.28
N LEU A 2 21.26 3.94 3.43
CA LEU A 2 21.06 3.75 1.97
C LEU A 2 22.20 3.00 1.28
N LEU A 3 23.46 3.36 1.55
CA LEU A 3 24.63 2.66 0.99
C LEU A 3 24.63 1.16 1.35
N MET A 4 24.23 0.81 2.57
CA MET A 4 24.15 -0.59 3.01
C MET A 4 23.04 -1.34 2.26
N LEU A 5 21.90 -0.70 2.04
CA LEU A 5 20.81 -1.26 1.23
C LEU A 5 21.23 -1.46 -0.23
N GLN A 6 21.92 -0.48 -0.83
CA GLN A 6 22.45 -0.60 -2.19
C GLN A 6 23.39 -1.80 -2.32
N ILE A 7 24.36 -1.93 -1.41
CA ILE A 7 25.32 -3.03 -1.40
C ILE A 7 24.60 -4.38 -1.18
N LYS A 8 23.64 -4.42 -0.24
CA LYS A 8 22.95 -5.67 0.11
C LYS A 8 22.00 -6.16 -0.99
N LEU A 9 21.34 -5.23 -1.68
CA LEU A 9 20.39 -5.55 -2.73
C LEU A 9 21.09 -5.74 -4.08
N ALA A 10 22.25 -5.13 -4.30
CA ALA A 10 23.13 -5.37 -5.46
C ALA A 10 22.40 -5.36 -6.83
N GLY A 11 21.41 -4.49 -7.01
CA GLY A 11 20.62 -4.41 -8.25
C GLY A 11 19.61 -5.54 -8.45
N SER A 12 19.36 -6.37 -7.44
CA SER A 12 18.31 -7.40 -7.49
C SER A 12 16.91 -6.77 -7.43
N PRO A 13 15.92 -7.30 -8.18
CA PRO A 13 14.53 -6.88 -8.06
C PRO A 13 14.05 -7.02 -6.62
N THR A 14 13.73 -5.90 -6.00
CA THR A 14 13.40 -5.84 -4.58
C THR A 14 11.94 -5.44 -4.40
N LEU A 15 11.22 -6.11 -3.50
CA LEU A 15 9.89 -5.72 -3.03
C LEU A 15 9.99 -5.18 -1.61
N LEU A 16 9.58 -3.93 -1.42
CA LEU A 16 9.43 -3.31 -0.10
C LEU A 16 7.95 -3.21 0.25
N VAL A 17 7.52 -3.90 1.30
CA VAL A 17 6.15 -3.83 1.82
C VAL A 17 6.17 -3.01 3.11
N LEU A 18 5.37 -1.95 3.16
CA LEU A 18 5.13 -1.17 4.38
C LEU A 18 3.64 -1.23 4.73
N GLU A 19 3.37 -1.80 5.89
CA GLU A 19 2.03 -1.88 6.45
C GLU A 19 1.68 -0.59 7.21
N ASP A 20 0.40 -0.22 7.21
CA ASP A 20 -0.15 0.88 8.00
C ASP A 20 0.61 2.22 7.87
N VAL A 21 0.95 2.61 6.64
CA VAL A 21 1.77 3.81 6.37
C VAL A 21 1.14 5.13 6.83
N HIS A 22 -0.14 5.12 7.18
CA HIS A 22 -0.82 6.24 7.81
C HIS A 22 -0.24 6.65 9.17
N TRP A 23 0.52 5.79 9.83
CA TRP A 23 1.23 6.10 11.08
C TRP A 23 2.66 6.60 10.89
N MET A 24 3.18 6.60 9.67
CA MET A 24 4.55 7.04 9.41
C MET A 24 4.72 8.54 9.63
N ASP A 25 5.76 8.91 10.35
CA ASP A 25 6.18 10.30 10.53
C ASP A 25 6.90 10.86 9.30
N SER A 26 7.13 12.18 9.30
CA SER A 26 7.77 12.88 8.19
C SER A 26 9.18 12.38 7.88
N ALA A 27 9.96 11.99 8.90
CA ALA A 27 11.32 11.47 8.72
C ALA A 27 11.30 10.11 7.99
N SER A 28 10.37 9.23 8.36
CA SER A 28 10.17 7.93 7.73
C SER A 28 9.75 8.08 6.26
N TRP A 29 8.88 9.05 5.97
CA TRP A 29 8.51 9.39 4.58
C TRP A 29 9.69 9.91 3.76
N GLN A 30 10.52 10.80 4.32
CA GLN A 30 11.70 11.32 3.65
C GLN A 30 12.71 10.21 3.33
N LEU A 31 12.91 9.30 4.28
CA LEU A 31 13.77 8.14 4.08
C LEU A 31 13.24 7.23 2.97
N LEU A 32 11.94 6.92 2.95
CA LEU A 32 11.32 6.14 1.89
C LEU A 32 11.52 6.78 0.52
N CYS A 33 11.34 8.10 0.41
CA CYS A 33 11.64 8.84 -0.82
C CYS A 33 13.10 8.69 -1.23
N ALA A 34 14.04 8.76 -0.28
CA ALA A 34 15.45 8.57 -0.57
C ALA A 34 15.78 7.12 -1.00
N VAL A 35 15.14 6.12 -0.38
CA VAL A 35 15.26 4.71 -0.79
C VAL A 35 14.75 4.51 -2.21
N ARG A 36 13.54 4.99 -2.54
CA ARG A 36 12.94 4.85 -3.87
C ARG A 36 13.80 5.47 -4.97
N LYS A 37 14.44 6.61 -4.70
CA LYS A 37 15.31 7.29 -5.67
C LYS A 37 16.64 6.58 -5.90
N ASN A 38 17.16 5.88 -4.90
CA ASN A 38 18.54 5.37 -4.91
C ASN A 38 18.63 3.84 -5.06
N ILE A 39 17.53 3.12 -4.86
CA ILE A 39 17.47 1.66 -4.96
C ILE A 39 16.62 1.28 -6.17
N HIS A 40 17.26 0.65 -7.15
CA HIS A 40 16.59 0.11 -8.33
C HIS A 40 17.18 -1.27 -8.68
N PRO A 41 16.35 -2.23 -9.15
CA PRO A 41 14.90 -2.16 -9.32
C PRO A 41 14.14 -2.37 -8.00
N LEU A 42 13.19 -1.49 -7.69
CA LEU A 42 12.40 -1.52 -6.46
C LEU A 42 10.91 -1.38 -6.75
N THR A 43 10.12 -2.33 -6.24
CA THR A 43 8.66 -2.23 -6.14
C THR A 43 8.28 -1.94 -4.70
N CYS A 44 7.35 -0.99 -4.49
CA CYS A 44 6.83 -0.70 -3.16
C CYS A 44 5.33 -1.04 -3.08
N ILE A 45 4.93 -1.71 -2.00
CA ILE A 45 3.54 -1.92 -1.63
C ILE A 45 3.30 -1.20 -0.31
N PHE A 46 2.25 -0.39 -0.27
CA PHE A 46 1.84 0.35 0.92
C PHE A 46 0.41 -0.03 1.27
N THR A 47 0.17 -0.31 2.55
CA THR A 47 -1.20 -0.46 3.07
C THR A 47 -1.56 0.74 3.94
N SER A 48 -2.82 1.14 3.89
CA SER A 48 -3.32 2.29 4.65
C SER A 48 -4.82 2.16 4.89
N ARG A 49 -5.29 2.75 5.99
CA ARG A 49 -6.73 2.80 6.27
C ARG A 49 -7.41 3.89 5.44
N PRO A 50 -8.61 3.66 4.90
CA PRO A 50 -9.29 4.60 4.01
C PRO A 50 -9.53 5.99 4.61
N GLN A 51 -9.71 6.07 5.93
CA GLN A 51 -10.04 7.31 6.66
C GLN A 51 -8.82 8.01 7.26
N SER A 52 -7.61 7.47 7.05
CA SER A 52 -6.41 7.94 7.76
C SER A 52 -5.29 8.35 6.81
N TYR A 53 -5.61 8.88 5.63
CA TYR A 53 -4.54 9.31 4.74
C TYR A 53 -3.73 10.45 5.35
N SER A 54 -2.44 10.22 5.55
CA SER A 54 -1.51 11.28 5.90
C SER A 54 -1.43 12.30 4.75
N PRO A 55 -1.06 13.56 5.02
CA PRO A 55 -0.83 14.55 3.96
C PRO A 55 0.17 14.05 2.90
N GLN A 56 1.20 13.30 3.32
CA GLN A 56 2.22 12.73 2.44
C GLN A 56 1.66 11.63 1.54
N LEU A 57 0.86 10.71 2.10
CA LEU A 57 0.18 9.69 1.31
C LEU A 57 -0.79 10.35 0.32
N THR A 58 -1.54 11.37 0.76
CA THR A 58 -2.45 12.15 -0.08
C THR A 58 -1.71 12.82 -1.24
N ALA A 59 -0.57 13.45 -0.97
CA ALA A 59 0.28 14.07 -2.00
C ALA A 59 0.83 13.02 -2.99
N MET A 60 1.24 11.85 -2.50
CA MET A 60 1.71 10.75 -3.35
C MET A 60 0.59 10.20 -4.25
N LEU A 61 -0.63 10.09 -3.73
CA LEU A 61 -1.82 9.71 -4.50
C LEU A 61 -2.22 10.79 -5.51
N ALA A 62 -2.19 12.06 -5.11
CA ALA A 62 -2.54 13.22 -5.94
C ALA A 62 -1.54 13.46 -7.09
N SER A 63 -0.27 13.07 -6.91
CA SER A 63 0.75 13.13 -7.96
C SER A 63 0.45 12.27 -9.21
N GLN A 64 -0.66 11.52 -9.21
CA GLN A 64 -1.26 10.93 -10.42
C GLN A 64 -1.86 11.99 -11.38
N ALA A 65 -2.08 13.23 -10.92
CA ALA A 65 -2.45 14.37 -11.76
C ALA A 65 -1.25 15.34 -11.84
N ILE A 66 -0.54 15.31 -12.97
CA ILE A 66 0.40 16.31 -13.53
C ILE A 66 0.90 17.39 -12.54
N VAL A 67 2.16 17.26 -12.13
CA VAL A 67 2.92 18.14 -11.22
C VAL A 67 2.97 19.60 -11.71
N MET A 68 2.86 20.58 -10.80
CA MET A 68 3.48 21.90 -11.00
C MET A 68 4.75 22.01 -10.14
N PRO A 69 5.93 22.17 -10.76
CA PRO A 69 7.18 22.36 -10.04
C PRO A 69 7.27 23.78 -9.47
N SER A 70 7.54 23.89 -8.17
CA SER A 70 8.15 25.10 -7.61
C SER A 70 9.65 25.05 -7.91
N PRO A 71 10.30 26.17 -8.30
CA PRO A 71 11.72 26.18 -8.69
C PRO A 71 12.71 25.83 -7.57
N ALA A 72 12.24 25.40 -6.39
CA ALA A 72 13.07 25.00 -5.25
C ALA A 72 13.23 23.47 -5.06
N ASN A 73 12.49 22.61 -5.78
CA ASN A 73 12.53 21.16 -5.58
C ASN A 73 12.66 20.37 -6.90
N GLU A 74 13.87 20.36 -7.46
CA GLU A 74 14.25 19.45 -8.54
C GLU A 74 14.41 18.01 -8.02
N ILE A 75 13.33 17.26 -7.84
CA ILE A 75 13.37 15.80 -8.03
C ILE A 75 11.98 15.31 -8.48
N THR A 76 11.64 15.56 -9.74
CA THR A 76 10.58 14.80 -10.42
C THR A 76 11.13 13.42 -10.74
N ASP A 77 10.79 12.44 -9.89
CA ASP A 77 10.99 11.02 -10.18
C ASP A 77 10.23 10.66 -11.47
N PRO A 78 10.85 9.98 -12.43
CA PRO A 78 10.22 9.66 -13.71
C PRO A 78 9.12 8.62 -13.47
N ILE A 79 7.86 9.06 -13.63
CA ILE A 79 6.65 8.24 -13.76
C ILE A 79 6.59 7.09 -12.74
N ALA A 80 6.51 7.44 -11.46
CA ALA A 80 6.06 6.49 -10.44
C ALA A 80 4.61 6.11 -10.75
N MET A 81 4.42 5.01 -11.47
CA MET A 81 3.11 4.45 -11.78
C MET A 81 2.55 3.83 -10.49
N ASN A 82 1.94 4.68 -9.68
CA ASN A 82 1.35 4.29 -8.41
C ASN A 82 -0.02 3.67 -8.67
N HIS A 83 -0.17 2.37 -8.43
CA HIS A 83 -1.48 1.70 -8.48
C HIS A 83 -2.15 1.74 -7.11
N VAL A 84 -3.41 2.16 -7.07
CA VAL A 84 -4.21 2.19 -5.84
C VAL A 84 -5.24 1.08 -5.90
N LEU A 85 -5.08 0.09 -5.03
CA LEU A 85 -6.04 -0.99 -4.86
C LEU A 85 -6.91 -0.66 -3.65
N LYS A 86 -8.19 -0.34 -3.90
CA LYS A 86 -9.18 -0.20 -2.83
C LYS A 86 -9.74 -1.57 -2.50
N ILE A 87 -9.41 -2.07 -1.33
CA ILE A 87 -10.02 -3.30 -0.79
C ILE A 87 -11.27 -2.86 -0.03
N ALA A 88 -12.44 -3.17 -0.61
CA ALA A 88 -13.72 -2.90 0.03
C ALA A 88 -14.09 -4.01 1.01
N GLU A 89 -15.05 -3.71 1.89
CA GLU A 89 -15.69 -4.73 2.70
C GLU A 89 -16.32 -5.81 1.82
N LEU A 90 -16.23 -7.06 2.27
CA LEU A 90 -16.85 -8.18 1.59
C LEU A 90 -18.38 -8.06 1.66
N LYS A 91 -19.07 -8.29 0.55
CA LYS A 91 -20.53 -8.37 0.53
C LYS A 91 -21.01 -9.61 1.28
N LYS A 92 -22.23 -9.59 1.80
CA LYS A 92 -22.81 -10.73 2.56
C LYS A 92 -22.70 -12.08 1.83
N ASN A 93 -22.89 -12.11 0.52
CA ASN A 93 -22.74 -13.33 -0.28
C ASN A 93 -21.26 -13.79 -0.42
N GLU A 94 -20.31 -12.87 -0.48
CA GLU A 94 -18.88 -13.17 -0.50
C GLU A 94 -18.41 -13.69 0.86
N VAL A 95 -18.92 -13.12 1.95
CA VAL A 95 -18.71 -13.62 3.30
C VAL A 95 -19.26 -15.05 3.46
N LYS A 96 -20.49 -15.32 3.01
CA LYS A 96 -21.05 -16.69 3.01
C LYS A 96 -20.19 -17.68 2.22
N LYS A 97 -19.71 -17.28 1.04
CA LYS A 97 -18.82 -18.12 0.23
C LYS A 97 -17.49 -18.37 0.93
N LEU A 98 -16.91 -17.34 1.55
CA LEU A 98 -15.69 -17.46 2.33
C LEU A 98 -15.88 -18.44 3.50
N LEU A 99 -16.99 -18.34 4.23
CA LEU A 99 -17.33 -19.25 5.33
C LEU A 99 -17.50 -20.69 4.84
N GLY A 100 -18.20 -20.91 3.73
CA GLY A 100 -18.32 -22.23 3.11
C GLY A 100 -16.95 -22.83 2.78
N ASN A 101 -16.06 -22.03 2.19
CA ASN A 101 -14.69 -22.45 1.86
C ASN A 101 -13.86 -22.77 3.11
N VAL A 102 -13.91 -21.92 4.13
CA VAL A 102 -13.13 -22.08 5.38
C VAL A 102 -13.61 -23.30 6.16
N LEU A 103 -14.92 -23.54 6.21
CA LEU A 103 -15.53 -24.66 6.93
C LEU A 103 -15.54 -25.96 6.12
N GLY A 104 -15.18 -25.92 4.83
CA GLY A 104 -15.23 -27.08 3.93
C GLY A 104 -16.65 -27.58 3.68
N VAL A 105 -17.66 -26.70 3.75
CA VAL A 105 -19.07 -27.05 3.60
C VAL A 105 -19.66 -26.39 2.36
N THR A 106 -20.56 -27.10 1.68
CA THR A 106 -21.30 -26.58 0.52
C THR A 106 -22.43 -25.62 0.90
N SER A 107 -22.86 -25.64 2.17
CA SER A 107 -23.86 -24.74 2.74
C SER A 107 -23.46 -24.34 4.16
N VAL A 108 -23.43 -23.04 4.44
CA VAL A 108 -23.09 -22.51 5.77
C VAL A 108 -24.23 -22.85 6.75
N PRO A 109 -23.94 -23.42 7.94
CA PRO A 109 -24.97 -23.71 8.94
C PRO A 109 -25.74 -22.46 9.38
N ALA A 110 -27.05 -22.59 9.61
CA ALA A 110 -27.94 -21.47 9.93
C ALA A 110 -27.50 -20.67 11.17
N GLN A 111 -26.90 -21.33 12.17
CA GLN A 111 -26.37 -20.67 13.38
C GLN A 111 -25.21 -19.72 13.05
N VAL A 112 -24.34 -20.12 12.10
CA VAL A 112 -23.21 -19.30 11.64
C VAL A 112 -23.71 -18.16 10.76
N GLU A 113 -24.73 -18.41 9.92
CA GLU A 113 -25.35 -17.34 9.14
C GLU A 113 -26.01 -16.27 10.02
N ALA A 114 -26.68 -16.67 11.10
CA ALA A 114 -27.29 -15.74 12.05
C ALA A 114 -26.25 -14.86 12.75
N PHE A 115 -25.13 -15.44 13.18
CA PHE A 115 -24.02 -14.71 13.82
C PHE A 115 -23.38 -13.65 12.91
N VAL A 116 -23.35 -13.89 11.61
CA VAL A 116 -22.72 -13.00 10.61
C VAL A 116 -23.70 -11.94 10.08
N ALA A 117 -24.98 -12.06 10.42
CA ALA A 117 -26.02 -11.13 10.01
C ALA A 117 -26.25 -9.97 11.00
N GLU A 118 -25.80 -10.13 12.26
CA GLU A 118 -25.69 -9.07 13.28
C GLU A 118 -24.50 -8.14 13.00
#